data_AF-A0AAD1L786-F1
#
_entry.id   AF-A0AAD1L786-F1
#
_cell.length_a   1.000
_cell.length_b   1.000
_cell.length_c   1.000
_cell.angle_alpha   90.00
_cell.angle_beta   90.00
_cell.angle_gamma   90.00
#
_symmetry.space_group_name_H-M   'P 1'
#
loop_
_entity.id
_entity.type
_entity.pdbx_description
1 polymer ?
#
loop_
_entity_poly.entity_id
_entity_poly.type
_entity_poly.pdbx_seq_one_letter_code
_entity_poly.pdbx_strand_id
1 'polypeptide(L)'
;MKNNLPALLFGTAMMVVVPPAAQAQSPATISLPQGGQFRLSISNTDPNMIFIPGDKVTAITAPGGMLADKRLTTAGGVLFTSVATRTFTIFVETALGQTFSVVATPVKGEGRVYRLMSAEPPSRPKTRKWETAQAYEKLLISLNRAVLTGDIPDGYGEVKPLSDGIRFPGGFSVTPLKAWAGDQLRADRYELRNANSWGVALREQDFWKPGVRAVMFDNNAQTLMGGGRMTVTVIRENGEGEDGQR
;
A
#
# COMPACT_ATOMS: atom_id res chain seq x y z
N MET A 1 -35.45 65.63 45.38
CA MET A 1 -35.86 64.22 45.50
C MET A 1 -35.01 63.38 44.54
N LYS A 2 -34.24 62.44 45.11
CA LYS A 2 -33.61 61.22 44.55
C LYS A 2 -32.88 61.26 43.19
N ASN A 3 -31.54 61.16 43.29
CA ASN A 3 -30.62 60.52 42.34
C ASN A 3 -31.13 59.15 41.86
N ASN A 4 -30.67 58.70 40.69
CA ASN A 4 -29.94 57.42 40.50
C ASN A 4 -29.41 57.30 39.06
N LEU A 5 -28.09 57.46 38.87
CA LEU A 5 -27.35 56.96 37.70
C LEU A 5 -27.21 55.43 37.80
N PRO A 6 -27.30 54.66 36.69
CA PRO A 6 -26.79 53.30 36.65
C PRO A 6 -25.45 53.21 35.91
N ALA A 7 -24.47 52.74 36.68
CA ALA A 7 -23.48 51.70 36.38
C ALA A 7 -22.72 51.72 35.03
N LEU A 8 -21.46 52.14 35.16
CA LEU A 8 -20.30 51.70 34.37
C LEU A 8 -20.18 50.16 34.40
N LEU A 9 -20.06 49.51 33.24
CA LEU A 9 -19.55 48.15 33.12
C LEU A 9 -18.47 48.14 32.02
N PHE A 10 -17.22 48.06 32.46
CA PHE A 10 -16.05 47.80 31.62
C PHE A 10 -16.10 46.35 31.12
N GLY A 11 -16.37 46.16 29.83
CA GLY A 11 -16.23 44.89 29.14
C GLY A 11 -14.94 44.86 28.32
N THR A 12 -13.84 44.40 28.91
CA THR A 12 -12.60 44.07 28.19
C THR A 12 -12.85 42.88 27.25
N ALA A 13 -12.79 43.13 25.94
CA ALA A 13 -12.80 42.08 24.93
C ALA A 13 -11.40 41.44 24.85
N MET A 14 -11.27 40.20 25.34
CA MET A 14 -10.11 39.37 25.04
C MET A 14 -10.19 38.90 23.57
N MET A 15 -9.36 39.48 22.71
CA MET A 15 -9.07 38.94 21.39
C MET A 15 -8.25 37.65 21.56
N VAL A 16 -8.88 36.49 21.35
CA VAL A 16 -8.17 35.22 21.22
C VAL A 16 -7.52 35.21 19.84
N VAL A 17 -6.22 35.49 19.79
CA VAL A 17 -5.41 35.28 18.58
C VAL A 17 -5.19 33.77 18.46
N VAL A 18 -5.93 33.13 17.57
CA VAL A 18 -5.68 31.74 17.19
C VAL A 18 -4.42 31.74 16.32
N PRO A 19 -3.33 31.04 16.69
CA PRO A 19 -2.18 30.92 15.82
C PRO A 19 -2.58 30.18 14.53
N PRO A 20 -2.08 30.60 13.36
CA PRO A 20 -2.34 29.88 12.12
C PRO A 20 -1.83 28.44 12.27
N ALA A 21 -2.74 27.49 12.07
CA ALA A 21 -2.37 26.10 11.94
C ALA A 21 -1.40 25.98 10.76
N ALA A 22 -0.15 25.60 11.03
CA ALA A 22 0.78 25.20 9.99
C ALA A 22 0.15 24.03 9.23
N GLN A 23 -0.34 24.30 8.03
CA GLN A 23 -0.82 23.25 7.14
C GLN A 23 0.39 22.39 6.79
N ALA A 24 0.52 21.24 7.44
CA ALA A 24 1.48 20.22 7.06
C ALA A 24 1.18 19.86 5.60
N GLN A 25 2.11 20.19 4.71
CA GLN A 25 2.00 19.85 3.30
C GLN A 25 1.90 18.33 3.19
N SER A 26 0.81 17.86 2.59
CA SER A 26 0.59 16.46 2.28
C SER A 26 1.81 15.92 1.50
N PRO A 27 2.35 14.74 1.84
CA PRO A 27 3.49 14.18 1.12
C PRO A 27 3.22 14.15 -0.39
N ALA A 28 4.16 14.66 -1.18
CA ALA A 28 4.05 14.62 -2.63
C ALA A 28 4.05 13.14 -3.06
N THR A 29 2.94 12.70 -3.63
CA THR A 29 2.78 11.35 -4.18
C THR A 29 3.17 11.40 -5.64
N ILE A 30 4.17 10.62 -6.02
CA ILE A 30 4.66 10.57 -7.40
C ILE A 30 4.58 9.11 -7.84
N SER A 31 3.81 8.88 -8.89
CA SER A 31 3.66 7.58 -9.55
C SER A 31 4.64 7.48 -10.71
N LEU A 32 5.31 6.34 -10.84
CA LEU A 32 6.29 6.08 -11.89
C LEU A 32 5.61 5.96 -13.27
N PRO A 33 6.17 6.48 -14.38
CA PRO A 33 5.78 6.05 -15.73
C PRO A 33 6.31 4.64 -16.01
N GLN A 34 5.66 3.84 -16.87
CA GLN A 34 6.15 2.50 -17.25
C GLN A 34 7.61 2.55 -17.74
N GLY A 35 8.50 1.82 -17.07
CA GLY A 35 9.96 1.86 -17.34
C GLY A 35 10.69 3.17 -16.98
N GLY A 36 10.04 4.08 -16.25
CA GLY A 36 10.51 5.45 -15.98
C GLY A 36 11.44 5.60 -14.78
N GLN A 37 12.07 6.78 -14.69
CA GLN A 37 12.81 7.25 -13.50
C GLN A 37 11.94 8.27 -12.75
N PHE A 38 11.96 8.25 -11.42
CA PHE A 38 11.31 9.29 -10.63
C PHE A 38 12.07 10.61 -10.79
N ARG A 39 11.39 11.69 -11.15
CA ARG A 39 12.00 13.02 -11.19
C ARG A 39 11.53 13.82 -9.99
N LEU A 40 12.45 14.16 -9.09
CA LEU A 40 12.15 14.87 -7.84
C LEU A 40 12.90 16.20 -7.79
N SER A 41 12.22 17.28 -7.43
CA SER A 41 12.90 18.51 -6.98
C SER A 41 13.17 18.40 -5.49
N ILE A 42 14.44 18.20 -5.09
CA ILE A 42 14.87 17.98 -3.70
C ILE A 42 15.50 19.24 -3.10
N SER A 43 15.36 19.42 -1.79
CA SER A 43 16.09 20.50 -1.10
C SER A 43 17.59 20.20 -1.05
N ASN A 44 18.41 21.22 -1.28
CA ASN A 44 19.84 21.19 -0.97
C ASN A 44 20.26 22.07 0.21
N THR A 45 19.28 22.62 0.93
CA THR A 45 19.49 23.42 2.16
C THR A 45 18.91 22.73 3.39
N ASP A 46 17.98 21.79 3.20
CA ASP A 46 17.25 21.09 4.26
C ASP A 46 17.16 19.57 3.99
N PRO A 47 16.98 18.74 5.04
CA PRO A 47 16.85 17.29 4.89
C PRO A 47 15.60 16.86 4.09
N ASN A 48 15.75 15.85 3.24
CA ASN A 48 14.67 15.24 2.47
C ASN A 48 14.40 13.82 2.96
N MET A 49 13.18 13.32 2.78
CA MET A 49 12.81 11.96 3.13
C MET A 49 12.18 11.24 1.94
N ILE A 50 12.61 10.01 1.67
CA ILE A 50 11.95 9.09 0.73
C ILE A 50 11.31 7.95 1.52
N PHE A 51 10.08 7.63 1.18
CA PHE A 51 9.31 6.52 1.72
C PHE A 51 8.63 5.73 0.61
N ILE A 52 8.58 4.40 0.76
CA ILE A 52 7.99 3.47 -0.20
C ILE A 52 6.88 2.69 0.53
N PRO A 53 5.60 2.95 0.23
CA PRO A 53 4.50 2.26 0.89
C PRO A 53 4.57 0.74 0.69
N GLY A 54 4.46 -0.02 1.78
CA GLY A 54 4.47 -1.48 1.76
C GLY A 54 5.86 -2.12 1.62
N ASP A 55 6.93 -1.32 1.60
CA ASP A 55 8.31 -1.81 1.55
C ASP A 55 9.20 -0.99 2.51
N LYS A 56 10.44 -1.42 2.70
CA LYS A 56 11.44 -0.72 3.52
C LYS A 56 12.66 -0.39 2.67
N VAL A 57 13.10 0.86 2.72
CA VAL A 57 14.38 1.27 2.14
C VAL A 57 15.52 0.62 2.93
N THR A 58 16.39 -0.10 2.23
CA THR A 58 17.57 -0.76 2.80
C THR A 58 18.85 -0.03 2.43
N ALA A 59 18.89 0.66 1.29
CA ALA A 59 20.03 1.48 0.90
C ALA A 59 19.64 2.69 0.05
N ILE A 60 20.46 3.73 0.15
CA ILE A 60 20.44 4.88 -0.76
C ILE A 60 21.87 5.15 -1.24
N THR A 61 22.02 5.26 -2.55
CA THR A 61 23.30 5.43 -3.23
C THR A 61 23.21 6.57 -4.24
N ALA A 62 24.25 7.39 -4.30
CA ALA A 62 24.38 8.49 -5.24
C ALA A 62 25.86 8.64 -5.62
N PRO A 63 26.19 9.37 -6.70
CA PRO A 63 27.57 9.73 -7.00
C PRO A 63 28.26 10.38 -5.80
N GLY A 64 29.56 10.12 -5.64
CA GLY A 64 30.35 10.61 -4.51
C GLY A 64 30.22 12.13 -4.33
N GLY A 65 30.01 12.56 -3.08
CA GLY A 65 29.89 13.97 -2.71
C GLY A 65 28.52 14.62 -2.98
N MET A 66 27.53 13.90 -3.53
CA MET A 66 26.20 14.46 -3.78
C MET A 66 25.29 14.46 -2.54
N LEU A 67 25.52 13.52 -1.64
CA LEU A 67 24.82 13.40 -0.35
C LEU A 67 25.80 13.73 0.77
N ALA A 68 25.42 14.65 1.64
CA ALA A 68 26.18 15.01 2.84
C ALA A 68 25.86 14.09 4.01
N ASP A 69 24.61 13.64 4.11
CA ASP A 69 24.17 12.70 5.14
C ASP A 69 23.07 11.78 4.59
N LYS A 70 22.98 10.57 5.14
CA LYS A 70 21.94 9.59 4.85
C LYS A 70 21.70 8.70 6.06
N ARG A 71 20.43 8.51 6.41
CA ARG A 71 20.00 7.71 7.57
C ARG A 71 18.72 6.96 7.26
N LEU A 72 18.75 5.64 7.45
CA LEU A 72 17.54 4.82 7.44
C LEU A 72 16.71 5.12 8.69
N THR A 73 15.39 5.19 8.51
CA THR A 73 14.44 5.46 9.59
C THR A 73 13.82 4.16 10.08
N THR A 74 13.45 4.09 11.36
CA THR A 74 12.73 2.93 11.93
C THR A 74 11.40 2.66 11.23
N ALA A 75 10.79 3.71 10.65
CA ALA A 75 9.57 3.62 9.87
C ALA A 75 9.76 3.03 8.45
N GLY A 76 10.99 2.68 8.04
CA GLY A 76 11.27 2.05 6.74
C GLY A 76 11.52 3.02 5.58
N GLY A 77 11.58 4.33 5.83
CA GLY A 77 12.05 5.32 4.85
C GLY A 77 13.52 5.68 5.03
N VAL A 78 14.04 6.56 4.18
CA VAL A 78 15.39 7.11 4.27
C VAL A 78 15.36 8.64 4.33
N LEU A 79 16.05 9.21 5.32
CA LEU A 79 16.32 10.64 5.43
C LEU A 79 17.69 10.91 4.80
N PHE A 80 17.81 11.96 4.01
CA PHE A 80 19.07 12.33 3.38
C PHE A 80 19.18 13.84 3.15
N THR A 81 20.40 14.35 3.19
CA THR A 81 20.71 15.75 2.89
C THR A 81 21.59 15.78 1.65
N SER A 82 21.24 16.62 0.67
CA SER A 82 22.06 16.83 -0.52
C SER A 82 22.76 18.18 -0.45
N VAL A 83 24.02 18.21 -0.89
CA VAL A 83 24.79 19.44 -1.11
C VAL A 83 25.02 19.71 -2.60
N ALA A 84 24.39 18.90 -3.46
CA ALA A 84 24.51 19.04 -4.89
C ALA A 84 23.88 20.35 -5.37
N THR A 85 24.48 20.94 -6.39
CA THR A 85 23.96 22.12 -7.11
C THR A 85 23.53 21.80 -8.53
N ARG A 86 23.77 20.56 -8.98
CA ARG A 86 23.39 20.05 -10.30
C ARG A 86 22.52 18.81 -10.15
N THR A 87 21.69 18.55 -11.17
CA THR A 87 20.89 17.32 -11.23
C THR A 87 21.77 16.08 -11.17
N PHE A 88 21.36 15.08 -10.40
CA PHE A 88 22.06 13.81 -10.25
C PHE A 88 21.08 12.66 -10.03
N THR A 89 21.56 11.43 -10.18
CA THR A 89 20.74 10.23 -9.97
C THR A 89 21.01 9.62 -8.60
N ILE A 90 19.94 9.27 -7.91
CA ILE A 90 19.92 8.51 -6.67
C ILE A 90 19.34 7.13 -6.99
N PHE A 91 19.98 6.08 -6.49
CA PHE A 91 19.43 4.73 -6.45
C PHE A 91 18.92 4.41 -5.05
N VAL A 92 17.69 3.92 -4.96
CA VAL A 92 17.05 3.53 -3.70
C VAL A 92 16.75 2.05 -3.76
N GLU A 93 17.31 1.27 -2.84
CA GLU A 93 17.12 -0.18 -2.75
C GLU A 93 16.15 -0.51 -1.62
N THR A 94 15.39 -1.61 -1.79
CA THR A 94 14.39 -2.04 -0.83
C THR A 94 14.59 -3.46 -0.30
N ALA A 95 13.92 -3.75 0.82
CA ALA A 95 13.94 -5.07 1.45
C ALA A 95 13.31 -6.16 0.57
N LEU A 96 12.34 -5.81 -0.27
CA LEU A 96 11.78 -6.73 -1.28
C LEU A 96 12.67 -6.89 -2.52
N GLY A 97 13.86 -6.29 -2.55
CA GLY A 97 14.86 -6.45 -3.61
C GLY A 97 14.64 -5.56 -4.84
N GLN A 98 13.88 -4.46 -4.69
CA GLN A 98 13.67 -3.50 -5.77
C GLN A 98 14.75 -2.42 -5.75
N THR A 99 15.01 -1.83 -6.92
CA THR A 99 15.88 -0.67 -7.05
C THR A 99 15.18 0.41 -7.86
N PHE A 100 14.99 1.58 -7.26
CA PHE A 100 14.39 2.75 -7.90
C PHE A 100 15.47 3.73 -8.34
N SER A 101 15.37 4.21 -9.58
CA SER A 101 16.19 5.30 -10.09
C SER A 101 15.43 6.63 -9.96
N VAL A 102 16.06 7.57 -9.26
CA VAL A 102 15.50 8.88 -8.94
C VAL A 102 16.43 9.96 -9.50
N VAL A 103 15.97 10.71 -10.49
CA VAL A 103 16.63 11.93 -10.97
C VAL A 103 16.26 13.07 -10.03
N ALA A 104 17.21 13.49 -9.21
CA ALA A 104 17.06 14.54 -8.23
C ALA A 104 17.57 15.87 -8.79
N THR A 105 16.70 16.88 -8.85
CA THR A 105 17.02 18.26 -9.21
C THR A 105 17.10 19.09 -7.93
N PRO A 106 18.29 19.54 -7.51
CA PRO A 106 18.45 20.35 -6.31
C PRO A 106 17.78 21.72 -6.44
N VAL A 107 17.04 22.13 -5.41
CA VAL A 107 16.46 23.46 -5.27
C VAL A 107 16.72 23.98 -3.86
N LYS A 108 16.90 25.29 -3.72
CA LYS A 108 16.93 25.93 -2.39
C LYS A 108 15.52 25.96 -1.81
N GLY A 109 15.39 25.68 -0.52
CA GLY A 109 14.11 25.76 0.18
C GLY A 109 13.87 24.56 1.09
N GLU A 110 12.63 24.40 1.53
CA GLU A 110 12.27 23.41 2.54
C GLU A 110 12.46 21.97 2.07
N GLY A 111 12.88 21.13 3.02
CA GLY A 111 12.96 19.69 2.86
C GLY A 111 11.60 19.08 2.55
N ARG A 112 11.59 18.00 1.77
CA ARG A 112 10.34 17.35 1.32
C ARG A 112 10.31 15.87 1.64
N VAL A 113 9.10 15.38 1.91
CA VAL A 113 8.79 13.96 2.06
C VAL A 113 8.18 13.44 0.76
N TYR A 114 8.86 12.49 0.13
CA TYR A 114 8.44 11.85 -1.11
C TYR A 114 7.90 10.47 -0.85
N ARG A 115 6.72 10.20 -1.41
CA ARG A 115 6.16 8.86 -1.48
C ARG A 115 6.38 8.33 -2.90
N LEU A 116 7.25 7.35 -3.04
CA LEU A 116 7.51 6.70 -4.31
C LEU A 116 6.57 5.52 -4.49
N MET A 117 5.70 5.60 -5.49
CA MET A 117 4.80 4.51 -5.88
C MET A 117 5.26 4.00 -7.24
N SER A 118 5.69 2.74 -7.29
CA SER A 118 5.91 2.06 -8.58
C SER A 118 4.56 1.89 -9.26
N ALA A 119 4.44 2.28 -10.53
CA ALA A 119 3.24 1.98 -11.33
C ALA A 119 3.24 0.55 -11.87
N GLU A 120 4.41 -0.08 -11.94
CA GLU A 120 4.55 -1.50 -12.23
C GLU A 120 4.58 -2.28 -10.90
N PRO A 121 3.86 -3.41 -10.79
CA PRO A 121 4.06 -4.35 -9.70
C PRO A 121 5.56 -4.62 -9.54
N PRO A 122 6.07 -4.64 -8.29
CA PRO A 122 7.49 -4.74 -8.06
C PRO A 122 8.07 -5.99 -8.71
N SER A 123 9.18 -5.85 -9.45
CA SER A 123 9.90 -6.98 -10.05
C SER A 123 10.41 -7.91 -8.94
N ARG A 124 9.89 -9.13 -8.86
CA ARG A 124 10.26 -10.09 -7.83
C ARG A 124 10.99 -11.28 -8.46
N PRO A 125 12.29 -11.17 -8.74
CA PRO A 125 13.02 -12.20 -9.47
C PRO A 125 13.06 -13.56 -8.77
N LYS A 126 12.99 -13.60 -7.43
CA LYS A 126 12.85 -14.86 -6.68
C LYS A 126 11.47 -15.49 -6.88
N THR A 127 10.41 -14.68 -6.79
CA THR A 127 9.03 -15.13 -7.02
C THR A 127 8.81 -15.54 -8.46
N ARG A 128 9.30 -14.76 -9.43
CA ARG A 128 9.25 -15.10 -10.84
C ARG A 128 9.87 -16.45 -11.13
N LYS A 129 11.03 -16.77 -10.53
CA LYS A 129 11.64 -18.10 -10.64
C LYS A 129 10.73 -19.21 -10.09
N TRP A 130 10.03 -18.96 -8.98
CA TRP A 130 9.09 -19.93 -8.41
C TRP A 130 7.82 -20.07 -9.24
N GLU A 131 7.28 -18.97 -9.76
CA GLU A 131 6.09 -18.91 -10.61
C GLU A 131 6.32 -19.55 -11.98
N THR A 132 7.52 -19.42 -12.57
CA THR A 132 7.86 -20.03 -13.86
C THR A 132 8.48 -21.43 -13.76
N ALA A 133 8.82 -21.90 -12.55
CA ALA A 133 9.43 -23.23 -12.36
C ALA A 133 8.45 -24.39 -12.57
N GLN A 134 7.14 -24.14 -12.63
CA GLN A 134 6.11 -25.16 -12.70
C GLN A 134 5.00 -24.81 -13.68
N ALA A 135 4.27 -25.83 -14.13
CA ALA A 135 3.07 -25.64 -14.95
C ALA A 135 2.02 -24.81 -14.18
N TYR A 136 1.27 -23.98 -14.90
CA TYR A 136 0.38 -22.97 -14.32
C TYR A 136 -0.67 -23.54 -13.33
N GLU A 137 -1.28 -24.69 -13.63
CA GLU A 137 -2.21 -25.34 -12.71
C GLU A 137 -1.54 -25.79 -11.40
N LYS A 138 -0.32 -26.31 -11.50
CA LYS A 138 0.48 -26.68 -10.31
C LYS A 138 0.85 -25.45 -9.50
N LEU A 139 1.13 -24.32 -10.16
CA LEU A 139 1.37 -23.04 -9.52
C LEU A 139 0.18 -22.62 -8.65
N LEU A 140 -1.03 -22.60 -9.21
CA LEU A 140 -2.24 -22.21 -8.49
C LEU A 140 -2.48 -23.12 -7.28
N ILE A 141 -2.34 -24.45 -7.44
CA ILE A 141 -2.51 -25.41 -6.35
C ILE A 141 -1.47 -25.18 -5.24
N SER A 142 -0.20 -24.96 -5.62
CA SER A 142 0.89 -24.75 -4.67
C SER A 142 0.73 -23.45 -3.87
N LEU A 143 0.39 -22.34 -4.54
CA LEU A 143 0.14 -21.05 -3.90
C LEU A 143 -1.02 -21.14 -2.93
N ASN A 144 -2.10 -21.78 -3.37
CA ASN A 144 -3.28 -21.96 -2.58
C ASN A 144 -3.02 -22.81 -1.33
N ARG A 145 -2.25 -23.90 -1.44
CA ARG A 145 -1.82 -24.69 -0.28
C ARG A 145 -0.99 -23.85 0.69
N ALA A 146 -0.03 -23.08 0.17
CA ALA A 146 0.81 -22.20 0.98
C ALA A 146 -0.01 -21.17 1.77
N VAL A 147 -1.03 -20.58 1.16
CA VAL A 147 -1.95 -19.63 1.81
C VAL A 147 -2.81 -20.31 2.89
N LEU A 148 -3.22 -21.55 2.66
CA LEU A 148 -3.97 -22.33 3.64
C LEU A 148 -3.13 -22.72 4.86
N THR A 149 -1.90 -23.21 4.64
CA THR A 149 -1.00 -23.63 5.73
C THR A 149 -0.30 -22.47 6.42
N GLY A 150 -0.27 -21.30 5.80
CA GLY A 150 0.46 -20.13 6.28
C GLY A 150 1.94 -20.13 5.89
N ASP A 151 2.41 -21.15 5.18
CA ASP A 151 3.78 -21.27 4.68
C ASP A 151 3.93 -20.54 3.36
N ILE A 152 3.85 -19.21 3.41
CA ILE A 152 3.87 -18.35 2.22
C ILE A 152 5.18 -18.51 1.45
N PRO A 153 5.16 -18.68 0.11
CA PRO A 153 6.36 -18.94 -0.67
C PRO A 153 7.32 -17.74 -0.64
N ASP A 154 8.61 -18.03 -0.73
CA ASP A 154 9.66 -17.00 -0.78
C ASP A 154 9.38 -15.95 -1.88
N GLY A 155 9.37 -14.67 -1.48
CA GLY A 155 9.14 -13.54 -2.37
C GLY A 155 7.66 -13.14 -2.54
N TYR A 156 6.72 -13.88 -1.96
CA TYR A 156 5.40 -13.34 -1.67
C TYR A 156 5.47 -12.42 -0.45
N GLY A 157 4.85 -11.26 -0.55
CA GLY A 157 4.83 -10.24 0.49
C GLY A 157 3.41 -9.92 0.89
N GLU A 158 3.16 -9.70 2.18
CA GLU A 158 1.85 -9.30 2.69
C GLU A 158 1.48 -7.92 2.13
N VAL A 159 0.27 -7.82 1.58
CA VAL A 159 -0.29 -6.59 0.99
C VAL A 159 -1.67 -6.33 1.58
N LYS A 160 -2.20 -5.12 1.34
CA LYS A 160 -3.56 -4.80 1.76
C LYS A 160 -4.56 -5.72 1.03
N PRO A 161 -5.46 -6.41 1.76
CA PRO A 161 -6.54 -7.18 1.15
C PRO A 161 -7.47 -6.27 0.35
N LEU A 162 -7.96 -6.74 -0.79
CA LEU A 162 -9.00 -6.02 -1.53
C LEU A 162 -10.31 -6.07 -0.76
N SER A 163 -10.98 -4.93 -0.60
CA SER A 163 -12.29 -4.89 0.04
C SER A 163 -13.40 -5.43 -0.86
N ASP A 164 -13.23 -5.30 -2.18
CA ASP A 164 -14.18 -5.67 -3.21
C ASP A 164 -13.59 -6.70 -4.18
N GLY A 165 -12.62 -7.49 -3.75
CA GLY A 165 -11.89 -8.39 -4.64
C GLY A 165 -12.71 -9.58 -5.15
N ILE A 166 -13.91 -9.83 -4.64
CA ILE A 166 -14.73 -10.97 -5.08
C ILE A 166 -16.17 -10.52 -5.35
N ARG A 167 -16.87 -11.25 -6.21
CA ARG A 167 -18.33 -11.23 -6.21
C ARG A 167 -18.81 -12.14 -5.08
N PHE A 168 -20.04 -11.99 -4.63
CA PHE A 168 -20.66 -12.94 -3.73
C PHE A 168 -22.18 -12.88 -3.88
N PRO A 169 -22.90 -14.00 -3.71
CA PRO A 169 -24.35 -14.01 -3.71
C PRO A 169 -24.94 -13.13 -2.60
N GLY A 170 -26.16 -12.63 -2.82
CA GLY A 170 -26.89 -11.89 -1.79
C GLY A 170 -27.08 -12.72 -0.52
N GLY A 171 -27.05 -12.04 0.63
CA GLY A 171 -27.17 -12.69 1.94
C GLY A 171 -25.87 -13.28 2.50
N PHE A 172 -24.76 -13.16 1.77
CA PHE A 172 -23.43 -13.29 2.37
C PHE A 172 -22.88 -11.94 2.81
N SER A 173 -22.14 -11.95 3.93
CA SER A 173 -21.21 -10.88 4.29
C SER A 173 -19.78 -11.37 4.13
N VAL A 174 -18.93 -10.58 3.49
CA VAL A 174 -17.54 -10.89 3.21
C VAL A 174 -16.64 -9.93 3.99
N THR A 175 -15.71 -10.47 4.76
CA THR A 175 -14.73 -9.69 5.51
C THR A 175 -13.31 -10.02 5.02
N PRO A 176 -12.55 -9.06 4.47
CA PRO A 176 -11.17 -9.30 4.09
C PRO A 176 -10.31 -9.63 5.32
N LEU A 177 -9.47 -10.66 5.23
CA LEU A 177 -8.60 -11.10 6.32
C LEU A 177 -7.14 -10.72 6.06
N LYS A 178 -6.53 -11.32 5.03
CA LYS A 178 -5.12 -11.13 4.67
C LYS A 178 -4.92 -11.29 3.18
N ALA A 179 -3.84 -10.73 2.66
CA ALA A 179 -3.48 -10.89 1.27
C ALA A 179 -1.96 -10.92 1.08
N TRP A 180 -1.53 -11.66 0.06
CA TRP A 180 -0.14 -11.78 -0.33
C TRP A 180 -0.04 -11.59 -1.83
N ALA A 181 0.85 -10.70 -2.26
CA ALA A 181 1.16 -10.56 -3.67
C ALA A 181 2.52 -11.22 -3.95
N GLY A 182 2.66 -11.81 -5.13
CA GLY A 182 3.86 -12.33 -5.76
C GLY A 182 4.25 -11.48 -6.96
N ASP A 183 4.87 -12.05 -8.00
CA ASP A 183 5.27 -11.31 -9.21
C ASP A 183 4.06 -11.15 -10.15
N GLN A 184 3.48 -12.27 -10.59
CA GLN A 184 2.33 -12.30 -11.49
C GLN A 184 1.00 -12.51 -10.76
N LEU A 185 1.03 -13.13 -9.58
CA LEU A 185 -0.19 -13.51 -8.87
C LEU A 185 -0.29 -12.83 -7.51
N ARG A 186 -1.52 -12.65 -7.04
CA ARG A 186 -1.84 -12.35 -5.63
C ARG A 186 -2.91 -13.29 -5.13
N ALA A 187 -2.89 -13.55 -3.83
CA ALA A 187 -3.87 -14.33 -3.11
C ALA A 187 -4.51 -13.47 -2.02
N ASP A 188 -5.83 -13.39 -2.02
CA ASP A 188 -6.63 -12.69 -1.02
C ASP A 188 -7.48 -13.69 -0.23
N ARG A 189 -7.46 -13.60 1.09
CA ARG A 189 -8.21 -14.45 2.00
C ARG A 189 -9.34 -13.65 2.64
N TYR A 190 -10.54 -14.20 2.62
CA TYR A 190 -11.76 -13.57 3.15
C TYR A 190 -12.49 -14.52 4.10
N GLU A 191 -13.12 -13.98 5.14
CA GLU A 191 -14.16 -14.67 5.89
C GLU A 191 -15.50 -14.44 5.20
N LEU A 192 -16.15 -15.53 4.82
CA LEU A 192 -17.51 -15.56 4.31
C LEU A 192 -18.45 -15.95 5.46
N ARG A 193 -19.49 -15.14 5.69
CA ARG A 193 -20.55 -15.46 6.65
C ARG A 193 -21.89 -15.46 5.94
N ASN A 194 -22.66 -16.55 6.08
CA ASN A 194 -24.04 -16.60 5.61
C ASN A 194 -24.93 -15.85 6.62
N ALA A 195 -25.43 -14.68 6.23
CA ALA A 195 -26.29 -13.84 7.05
C ALA A 195 -27.75 -14.29 7.04
N ASN A 196 -28.12 -15.25 6.19
CA ASN A 196 -29.47 -15.81 6.16
C ASN A 196 -29.69 -16.82 7.30
N SER A 197 -30.96 -17.20 7.50
CA SER A 197 -31.36 -18.30 8.39
C SER A 197 -31.38 -19.67 7.70
N TRP A 198 -31.21 -19.73 6.38
CA TRP A 198 -31.19 -20.98 5.59
C TRP A 198 -29.82 -21.23 4.95
N GLY A 199 -29.59 -22.48 4.54
CA GLY A 199 -28.36 -22.87 3.86
C GLY A 199 -28.27 -22.34 2.43
N VAL A 200 -27.09 -21.87 2.03
CA VAL A 200 -26.83 -21.38 0.67
C VAL A 200 -25.76 -22.25 0.01
N ALA A 201 -26.04 -22.75 -1.19
CA ALA A 201 -25.10 -23.53 -1.96
C ALA A 201 -23.87 -22.67 -2.34
N LEU A 202 -22.69 -23.27 -2.27
CA LEU A 202 -21.42 -22.63 -2.56
C LEU A 202 -20.94 -23.12 -3.91
N ARG A 203 -20.65 -22.18 -4.80
CA ARG A 203 -20.05 -22.46 -6.10
C ARG A 203 -18.96 -21.45 -6.33
N GLU A 204 -17.77 -21.90 -6.70
CA GLU A 204 -16.60 -21.06 -6.93
C GLU A 204 -16.91 -19.96 -7.96
N GLN A 205 -17.69 -20.29 -9.00
CA GLN A 205 -18.14 -19.38 -10.05
C GLN A 205 -18.88 -18.15 -9.54
N ASP A 206 -19.58 -18.25 -8.40
CA ASP A 206 -20.38 -17.14 -7.86
C ASP A 206 -19.49 -16.05 -7.23
N PHE A 207 -18.22 -16.40 -6.96
CA PHE A 207 -17.21 -15.50 -6.39
C PHE A 207 -16.24 -14.93 -7.42
N TRP A 208 -16.41 -15.32 -8.68
CA TRP A 208 -15.52 -14.93 -9.77
C TRP A 208 -15.72 -13.46 -10.19
N LYS A 209 -14.59 -12.82 -10.54
CA LYS A 209 -14.48 -11.53 -11.23
C LYS A 209 -13.41 -11.66 -12.32
N PRO A 210 -13.38 -10.76 -13.33
CA PRO A 210 -12.23 -10.66 -14.24
C PRO A 210 -10.91 -10.64 -13.46
N GLY A 211 -9.90 -11.31 -14.00
CA GLY A 211 -8.59 -11.49 -13.36
C GLY A 211 -8.51 -12.58 -12.30
N VAL A 212 -9.64 -13.12 -11.80
CA VAL A 212 -9.64 -14.26 -10.89
C VAL A 212 -9.25 -15.53 -11.64
N ARG A 213 -8.24 -16.22 -11.11
CA ARG A 213 -7.64 -17.44 -11.67
C ARG A 213 -7.99 -18.68 -10.84
N ALA A 214 -8.20 -18.52 -9.54
CA ALA A 214 -8.72 -19.58 -8.68
C ALA A 214 -9.54 -19.01 -7.53
N VAL A 215 -10.58 -19.73 -7.14
CA VAL A 215 -11.35 -19.51 -5.91
C VAL A 215 -11.34 -20.84 -5.17
N MET A 216 -11.11 -20.82 -3.87
CA MET A 216 -11.18 -22.03 -3.06
C MET A 216 -11.69 -21.76 -1.65
N PHE A 217 -12.50 -22.68 -1.16
CA PHE A 217 -12.98 -22.69 0.21
C PHE A 217 -12.04 -23.51 1.10
N ASP A 218 -11.94 -23.16 2.38
CA ASP A 218 -11.14 -23.91 3.37
C ASP A 218 -11.78 -25.24 3.79
N ASN A 219 -13.02 -25.50 3.37
CA ASN A 219 -13.74 -26.75 3.56
C ASN A 219 -14.45 -27.13 2.25
N ASN A 220 -14.57 -28.43 1.98
CA ASN A 220 -15.30 -29.00 0.84
C ASN A 220 -16.84 -28.96 1.02
N ALA A 221 -17.34 -28.09 1.89
CA ALA A 221 -18.78 -27.94 2.09
C ALA A 221 -19.40 -27.41 0.80
N GLN A 222 -20.44 -28.08 0.30
CA GLN A 222 -21.20 -27.62 -0.86
C GLN A 222 -22.28 -26.58 -0.49
N THR A 223 -22.56 -26.43 0.80
CA THR A 223 -23.58 -25.53 1.33
C THR A 223 -23.09 -24.90 2.63
N LEU A 224 -23.20 -23.57 2.75
CA LEU A 224 -23.00 -22.88 4.02
C LEU A 224 -24.33 -22.72 4.73
N MET A 225 -24.49 -23.36 5.88
CA MET A 225 -25.69 -23.23 6.71
C MET A 225 -25.89 -21.78 7.18
N GLY A 226 -27.14 -21.42 7.49
CA GLY A 226 -27.47 -20.09 8.00
C GLY A 226 -26.68 -19.74 9.26
N GLY A 227 -26.15 -18.52 9.34
CA GLY A 227 -25.26 -18.08 10.41
C GLY A 227 -23.83 -18.66 10.36
N GLY A 228 -23.57 -19.64 9.50
CA GLY A 228 -22.28 -20.30 9.35
C GLY A 228 -21.21 -19.38 8.78
N ARG A 229 -19.94 -19.74 9.02
CA ARG A 229 -18.75 -19.03 8.53
C ARG A 229 -17.79 -19.99 7.86
N MET A 230 -17.00 -19.48 6.92
CA MET A 230 -15.87 -20.18 6.32
C MET A 230 -14.84 -19.19 5.80
N THR A 231 -13.69 -19.69 5.38
CA THR A 231 -12.73 -18.90 4.62
C THR A 231 -12.86 -19.20 3.12
N VAL A 232 -12.80 -18.15 2.30
CA VAL A 232 -12.51 -18.26 0.87
C VAL A 232 -11.15 -17.61 0.55
N THR A 233 -10.33 -18.31 -0.22
CA THR A 233 -9.08 -17.82 -0.78
C THR A 233 -9.28 -17.58 -2.27
N VAL A 234 -8.86 -16.44 -2.78
CA VAL A 234 -8.97 -16.08 -4.19
C VAL A 234 -7.61 -15.68 -4.74
N ILE A 235 -7.16 -16.38 -5.77
CA ILE A 235 -5.95 -16.09 -6.52
C ILE A 235 -6.32 -15.36 -7.81
N ARG A 236 -5.58 -14.30 -8.12
CA ARG A 236 -5.77 -13.46 -9.30
C ARG A 236 -4.43 -12.95 -9.82
N GLU A 237 -4.44 -12.38 -11.02
CA GLU A 237 -3.28 -11.66 -11.54
C GLU A 237 -3.03 -10.34 -10.78
N ASN A 238 -1.77 -9.98 -10.64
CA ASN A 238 -1.37 -8.69 -10.09
C ASN A 238 -1.75 -7.54 -11.05
N GLY A 239 -2.27 -6.44 -10.51
CA GLY A 239 -2.68 -5.26 -11.27
C GLY A 239 -4.17 -5.17 -11.61
N GLU A 240 -4.90 -6.29 -11.72
CA GLU A 240 -6.32 -6.29 -12.11
C GLU A 240 -7.32 -6.14 -10.93
N GLY A 241 -7.02 -5.25 -9.98
CA GLY A 241 -7.88 -5.00 -8.81
C GLY A 241 -8.05 -3.54 -8.41
N GLU A 242 -7.40 -2.60 -9.12
CA GLU A 242 -7.50 -1.15 -8.86
C GLU A 242 -8.38 -0.41 -9.89
N ASP A 243 -8.87 -1.09 -10.94
CA ASP A 243 -9.70 -0.52 -12.01
C ASP A 243 -11.18 -0.34 -11.64
N GLY A 244 -11.44 0.11 -10.40
CA GLY A 244 -12.77 0.46 -9.90
C GLY A 244 -13.05 1.97 -9.84
N GLN A 245 -12.08 2.82 -10.18
CA GLN A 245 -12.27 4.28 -10.25
C GLN A 245 -11.89 4.78 -11.64
N ARG A 246 -12.87 4.76 -12.55
CA ARG A 246 -12.93 5.70 -13.68
C ARG A 246 -13.96 6.77 -13.35
#